data_AF-A0A7V3QEC8-F1
#
_entry.id   AF-A0A7V3QEC8-F1
#
_cell.length_a   1.000
_cell.length_b   1.000
_cell.length_c   1.000
_cell.angle_alpha   90.00
_cell.angle_beta   90.00
_cell.angle_gamma   90.00
#
_symmetry.space_group_name_H-M   'P 1'
#
loop_
_entity.id
_entity.type
_entity.pdbx_description
1 polymer ?
#
loop_
_entity_poly.entity_id
_entity_poly.type
_entity_poly.pdbx_seq_one_letter_code
_entity_poly.pdbx_strand_id
1 'polypeptide(L)'
;MARVRAMDYEGAIQEFEKALQANPSNASAHFELGWLYEKDERDLVGAIYHYDRYLRLRPNAPNADAVRARLQRCKQLLASTVTPISTAPTLQREIERLTAENMELKRQIETLRTYLATYLRTMTQTVTSVTQTQPQQYQTTSPPSVSAQGTAPQSVQTQPSPPSFRKHTIRQGETLYIIAKKYRVSVDALLKANPGIDPRKLQVGQTINVPTQ
;
A
#
# COMPACT_ATOMS: atom_id res chain seq x y z
N MET A 1 24.84 -44.83 18.75
CA MET A 1 25.28 -44.38 17.40
C MET A 1 24.99 -42.89 17.25
N ALA A 2 26.06 -42.09 17.12
CA ALA A 2 26.20 -40.72 16.60
C ALA A 2 25.06 -39.67 16.76
N ARG A 3 25.07 -38.91 17.87
CA ARG A 3 24.39 -37.60 18.04
C ARG A 3 25.29 -36.38 17.76
N VAL A 4 26.44 -36.57 17.12
CA VAL A 4 27.55 -35.58 17.10
C VAL A 4 27.60 -34.75 15.80
N ARG A 5 26.53 -34.72 14.97
CA ARG A 5 26.52 -33.92 13.73
C ARG A 5 25.37 -32.92 13.56
N ALA A 6 24.34 -33.01 14.38
CA ALA A 6 23.40 -31.91 14.55
C ALA A 6 24.00 -31.00 15.65
N MET A 7 24.88 -30.06 15.26
CA MET A 7 25.09 -28.86 16.07
C MET A 7 23.70 -28.33 16.43
N ASP A 8 23.46 -27.96 17.69
CA ASP A 8 22.13 -27.72 18.27
C ASP A 8 21.33 -26.61 17.57
N TYR A 9 20.79 -26.91 16.37
CA TYR A 9 20.07 -25.96 15.54
C TYR A 9 18.70 -25.66 16.13
N GLU A 10 18.09 -26.61 16.83
CA GLU A 10 16.82 -26.39 17.50
C GLU A 10 16.98 -25.43 18.68
N GLY A 11 18.01 -25.59 19.50
CA GLY A 11 18.37 -24.62 20.52
C GLY A 11 18.70 -23.26 19.93
N ALA A 12 19.48 -23.21 18.84
CA ALA A 12 19.79 -21.96 18.15
C ALA A 12 18.54 -21.24 17.62
N ILE A 13 17.61 -21.97 17.00
CA ILE A 13 16.34 -21.41 16.52
C ILE A 13 15.56 -20.80 17.68
N GLN A 14 15.41 -21.51 18.80
CA GLN A 14 14.67 -21.01 19.97
C GLN A 14 15.29 -19.72 20.54
N GLU A 15 16.62 -19.65 20.62
CA GLU A 15 17.30 -18.45 21.11
C GLU A 15 17.11 -17.25 20.17
N PHE A 16 17.19 -17.46 18.85
CA PHE A 16 16.90 -16.39 17.89
C PHE A 16 15.43 -15.98 17.88
N GLU A 17 14.49 -16.90 18.09
CA GLU A 17 13.06 -16.59 18.24
C GLU A 17 12.80 -15.74 19.48
N LYS A 18 13.38 -16.09 20.63
CA LYS A 18 13.34 -15.24 21.85
C LYS A 18 13.95 -13.87 21.60
N ALA A 19 15.08 -13.82 20.89
CA ALA A 19 15.71 -12.55 20.53
C ALA A 19 14.79 -11.67 19.65
N LEU A 20 14.00 -12.29 18.77
CA LEU A 20 12.98 -11.59 17.97
C LEU A 20 11.74 -11.20 18.77
N GLN A 21 11.36 -11.96 19.79
CA GLN A 21 10.29 -11.55 20.72
C GLN A 21 10.70 -10.29 21.49
N ALA A 22 11.96 -10.22 21.94
CA ALA A 22 12.50 -9.05 22.62
C ALA A 22 12.74 -7.86 21.65
N ASN A 23 13.20 -8.15 20.42
CA ASN A 23 13.43 -7.15 19.40
C ASN A 23 13.01 -7.65 17.99
N PRO A 24 11.78 -7.37 17.55
CA PRO A 24 11.27 -7.77 16.23
C PRO A 24 11.96 -7.09 15.03
N SER A 25 12.87 -6.15 15.28
CA SER A 25 13.64 -5.43 14.26
C SER A 25 15.10 -5.89 14.18
N ASN A 26 15.48 -6.95 14.90
CA ASN A 26 16.82 -7.50 14.86
C ASN A 26 17.08 -8.20 13.51
N ALA A 27 17.75 -7.46 12.61
CA ALA A 27 18.09 -7.97 11.29
C ALA A 27 18.99 -9.21 11.35
N SER A 28 20.01 -9.23 12.21
CA SER A 28 20.92 -10.37 12.31
C SER A 28 20.19 -11.65 12.71
N ALA A 29 19.28 -11.58 13.70
CA ALA A 29 18.46 -12.73 14.08
C ALA A 29 17.56 -13.24 12.94
N HIS A 30 16.99 -12.32 12.14
CA HIS A 30 16.27 -12.71 10.92
C HIS A 30 17.19 -13.41 9.90
N PHE A 31 18.43 -12.94 9.68
CA PHE A 31 19.34 -13.61 8.75
C PHE A 31 19.72 -15.03 9.23
N GLU A 32 20.10 -15.18 10.50
CA GLU A 32 20.50 -16.47 11.07
C GLU A 32 19.35 -17.48 11.04
N LEU A 33 18.13 -17.08 11.40
CA LEU A 33 16.95 -17.95 11.29
C LEU A 33 16.65 -18.34 9.84
N GLY A 34 16.78 -17.40 8.90
CA GLY A 34 16.59 -17.71 7.48
C GLY A 34 17.56 -18.79 7.00
N TRP A 35 18.82 -18.70 7.41
CA TRP A 35 19.84 -19.69 7.09
C TRP A 35 19.62 -21.03 7.80
N LEU A 36 19.21 -21.02 9.07
CA LEU A 36 18.89 -22.22 9.84
C LEU A 36 17.71 -22.99 9.22
N TYR A 37 16.67 -22.29 8.76
CA TYR A 37 15.53 -22.92 8.09
C TYR A 37 15.85 -23.41 6.67
N GLU A 38 16.77 -22.75 5.95
CA GLU A 38 17.22 -23.17 4.61
C GLU A 38 18.13 -24.41 4.63
N LYS A 39 19.01 -24.54 5.64
CA LYS A 39 20.16 -25.46 5.64
C LYS A 39 19.83 -26.93 5.29
N ASP A 40 18.70 -27.43 5.78
CA ASP A 40 18.24 -28.80 5.53
C ASP A 40 16.90 -28.83 4.75
N GLU A 41 16.58 -27.73 4.05
CA GLU A 41 15.27 -27.50 3.39
C GLU A 41 14.08 -27.72 4.35
N ARG A 42 14.33 -27.58 5.66
CA ARG A 42 13.42 -27.97 6.75
C ARG A 42 12.16 -27.12 6.75
N ASP A 43 12.31 -25.83 6.45
CA ASP A 43 11.19 -24.91 6.25
C ASP A 43 11.55 -23.78 5.27
N LEU A 44 11.28 -24.02 3.98
CA LEU A 44 11.50 -23.02 2.94
C LEU A 44 10.63 -21.77 3.13
N VAL A 45 9.44 -21.89 3.71
CA VAL A 45 8.53 -20.75 3.92
C VAL A 45 9.07 -19.85 5.04
N GLY A 46 9.50 -20.45 6.15
CA GLY A 46 10.20 -19.77 7.24
C GLY A 46 11.46 -19.07 6.72
N ALA A 47 12.29 -19.76 5.94
CA ALA A 47 13.49 -19.18 5.34
C ALA A 47 13.17 -17.95 4.47
N ILE A 48 12.16 -18.04 3.60
CA ILE A 48 11.70 -16.94 2.74
C ILE A 48 11.25 -15.74 3.58
N TYR A 49 10.45 -15.97 4.62
CA TYR A 49 9.96 -14.90 5.50
C TYR A 49 11.13 -14.16 6.16
N HIS A 50 12.06 -14.90 6.76
CA HIS A 50 13.18 -14.34 7.52
C HIS A 50 14.17 -13.60 6.61
N TYR A 51 14.46 -14.10 5.41
CA TYR A 51 15.28 -13.38 4.44
C TYR A 51 14.60 -12.11 3.89
N ASP A 52 13.28 -12.12 3.64
CA ASP A 52 12.55 -10.93 3.22
C ASP A 52 12.58 -9.85 4.33
N ARG A 53 12.39 -10.25 5.59
CA ARG A 53 12.50 -9.35 6.74
C ARG A 53 13.91 -8.77 6.87
N TYR A 54 14.95 -9.58 6.71
CA TYR A 54 16.34 -9.11 6.73
C TYR A 54 16.58 -8.02 5.67
N LEU A 55 16.18 -8.27 4.42
CA LEU A 55 16.39 -7.35 3.31
C LEU A 55 15.59 -6.04 3.46
N ARG A 56 14.43 -6.07 4.12
CA ARG A 56 13.69 -4.85 4.45
C ARG A 56 14.38 -4.02 5.52
N LEU A 57 14.97 -4.66 6.53
CA LEU A 57 15.67 -3.99 7.61
C LEU A 57 17.05 -3.47 7.17
N ARG A 58 17.74 -4.21 6.31
CA ARG A 58 19.07 -3.86 5.79
C ARG A 58 19.18 -4.09 4.27
N PRO A 59 18.59 -3.21 3.45
CA PRO A 59 18.58 -3.38 1.99
C PRO A 59 19.96 -3.32 1.34
N ASN A 60 20.90 -2.61 1.98
CA ASN A 60 22.27 -2.36 1.49
C ASN A 60 23.33 -3.07 2.34
N ALA A 61 22.99 -4.17 3.01
CA ALA A 61 23.98 -4.95 3.75
C ALA A 61 25.06 -5.53 2.80
N PRO A 62 26.31 -5.72 3.26
CA PRO A 62 27.37 -6.30 2.43
C PRO A 62 27.03 -7.69 1.85
N ASN A 63 26.20 -8.47 2.56
CA ASN A 63 25.73 -9.77 2.14
C ASN A 63 24.34 -9.74 1.46
N ALA A 64 23.75 -8.58 1.21
CA ALA A 64 22.36 -8.46 0.73
C ALA A 64 22.14 -9.21 -0.59
N ASP A 65 23.09 -9.16 -1.53
CA ASP A 65 22.98 -9.88 -2.80
C ASP A 65 23.02 -11.40 -2.60
N ALA A 66 23.87 -11.89 -1.69
CA ALA A 66 23.89 -13.30 -1.33
C ALA A 66 22.57 -13.75 -0.67
N VAL A 67 21.95 -12.88 0.15
CA VAL A 67 20.63 -13.16 0.75
C VAL A 67 19.54 -13.14 -0.31
N ARG A 68 19.56 -12.22 -1.28
CA ARG A 68 18.61 -12.19 -2.40
C ARG A 68 18.71 -13.48 -3.22
N ALA A 69 19.92 -13.97 -3.48
CA ALA A 69 20.14 -15.22 -4.20
C ALA A 69 19.55 -16.42 -3.43
N ARG A 70 19.79 -16.50 -2.11
CA ARG A 70 19.20 -17.54 -1.24
C ARG A 70 17.68 -17.47 -1.20
N LEU A 71 17.11 -16.27 -1.03
CA LEU A 71 15.67 -16.03 -1.08
C LEU A 71 15.07 -16.51 -2.40
N GLN A 72 15.72 -16.21 -3.53
CA GLN A 72 15.27 -16.64 -4.84
C GLN A 72 15.34 -18.16 -5.00
N ARG A 73 16.42 -18.79 -4.52
CA ARG A 73 16.55 -20.24 -4.50
C ARG A 73 15.46 -20.91 -3.67
N CYS A 74 15.19 -20.42 -2.46
CA CYS A 74 14.13 -20.94 -1.60
C CYS A 74 12.76 -20.85 -2.29
N LYS A 75 12.47 -19.74 -2.99
CA LYS A 75 11.23 -19.59 -3.78
C LYS A 75 11.14 -20.58 -4.93
N GLN A 76 12.24 -20.82 -5.64
CA GLN A 76 12.28 -21.80 -6.73
C GLN A 76 12.10 -23.23 -6.22
N LEU A 77 12.77 -23.59 -5.12
CA LEU A 77 12.61 -24.89 -4.48
C LEU A 77 11.17 -25.08 -3.99
N LEU A 78 10.59 -24.09 -3.31
CA LEU A 78 9.19 -24.14 -2.88
C LEU A 78 8.25 -24.28 -4.08
N ALA A 79 8.46 -23.49 -5.14
CA ALA A 79 7.69 -23.61 -6.38
C ALA A 79 7.81 -25.02 -6.99
N SER A 80 9.01 -25.60 -6.98
CA SER A 80 9.25 -26.96 -7.48
C SER A 80 8.54 -28.04 -6.66
N THR A 81 8.43 -27.86 -5.33
CA THR A 81 7.67 -28.77 -4.45
C THR A 81 6.15 -28.67 -4.65
N VAL A 82 5.67 -27.51 -5.10
CA VAL A 82 4.25 -27.26 -5.40
C VAL A 82 3.89 -27.67 -6.83
N THR A 83 4.87 -27.77 -7.74
CA THR A 83 4.69 -28.38 -9.06
C THR A 83 4.91 -29.89 -8.98
N PRO A 84 3.85 -30.62 -8.62
CA PRO A 84 2.99 -31.13 -9.69
C PRO A 84 1.53 -30.75 -9.47
N ILE A 85 1.17 -29.49 -9.75
CA ILE A 85 -0.20 -29.16 -10.17
C ILE A 85 -0.20 -28.97 -11.69
N SER A 86 0.09 -30.05 -12.41
CA SER A 86 -0.71 -30.35 -13.58
C SER A 86 -1.87 -31.15 -13.02
N THR A 87 -3.11 -30.65 -13.04
CA THR A 87 -4.10 -31.23 -13.96
C THR A 87 -5.27 -30.33 -14.34
N ALA A 88 -5.26 -29.02 -14.03
CA ALA A 88 -6.35 -28.12 -14.45
C ALA A 88 -5.83 -26.86 -15.16
N PRO A 89 -5.88 -26.77 -16.51
CA PRO A 89 -5.48 -25.57 -17.24
C PRO A 89 -6.25 -24.31 -16.81
N THR A 90 -7.41 -24.47 -16.18
CA THR A 90 -8.19 -23.39 -15.56
C THR A 90 -7.52 -22.79 -14.33
N LEU A 91 -6.97 -23.62 -13.45
CA LEU A 91 -6.27 -23.16 -12.24
C LEU A 91 -4.96 -22.45 -12.60
N GLN A 92 -4.24 -22.98 -13.59
CA GLN A 92 -3.01 -22.34 -14.10
C GLN A 92 -3.30 -20.94 -14.66
N ARG A 93 -4.36 -20.80 -15.48
CA ARG A 93 -4.80 -19.50 -15.99
C ARG A 93 -5.19 -18.53 -14.88
N GLU A 94 -5.85 -19.03 -13.83
CA GLU A 94 -6.24 -18.19 -12.69
C GLU A 94 -5.01 -17.74 -11.87
N ILE A 95 -4.02 -18.62 -11.66
CA ILE A 95 -2.74 -18.25 -11.02
C ILE A 95 -2.04 -17.16 -11.84
N GLU A 96 -1.93 -17.33 -13.16
CA GLU A 96 -1.30 -16.35 -14.06
C GLU A 96 -2.04 -15.01 -14.02
N ARG A 97 -3.38 -15.04 -14.07
CA ARG A 97 -4.24 -13.86 -13.96
C ARG A 97 -4.03 -13.15 -12.62
N LEU A 98 -4.10 -13.86 -11.51
CA LEU A 98 -3.90 -13.29 -10.17
C LEU A 98 -2.48 -12.76 -9.99
N THR A 99 -1.49 -13.38 -10.61
CA THR A 99 -0.11 -12.91 -10.59
C THR A 99 0.03 -11.60 -11.36
N ALA A 100 -0.57 -11.50 -12.54
CA ALA A 100 -0.59 -10.27 -13.33
C ALA A 100 -1.34 -9.13 -12.61
N GLU A 101 -2.48 -9.43 -12.01
CA GLU A 101 -3.25 -8.45 -11.23
C GLU A 101 -2.46 -7.95 -10.01
N ASN A 102 -1.81 -8.85 -9.26
CA ASN A 102 -0.94 -8.46 -8.15
C ASN A 102 0.24 -7.60 -8.59
N MET A 103 0.82 -7.87 -9.76
CA MET A 103 1.91 -7.07 -10.31
C MET A 103 1.44 -5.66 -10.66
N GLU A 104 0.28 -5.53 -11.29
CA GLU A 104 -0.31 -4.22 -11.63
C GLU A 104 -0.73 -3.44 -10.37
N LEU A 105 -1.34 -4.10 -9.38
CA LEU A 105 -1.66 -3.46 -8.10
C LEU A 105 -0.41 -2.91 -7.39
N LYS A 106 0.70 -3.66 -7.40
CA LYS A 106 1.98 -3.19 -6.86
C LYS A 106 2.49 -1.95 -7.62
N ARG A 107 2.37 -1.93 -8.96
CA ARG A 107 2.73 -0.78 -9.79
C ARG A 107 1.89 0.45 -9.48
N GLN A 108 0.59 0.26 -9.25
CA GLN A 108 -0.33 1.33 -8.88
C GLN A 108 0.01 1.90 -7.49
N ILE A 109 0.31 1.04 -6.51
CA ILE A 109 0.77 1.47 -5.19
C ILE A 109 2.02 2.34 -5.31
N GLU A 110 2.98 1.95 -6.13
CA GLU A 110 4.23 2.70 -6.30
C GLU A 110 4.01 4.05 -7.00
N THR A 111 3.14 4.08 -8.01
CA THR A 111 2.71 5.32 -8.66
C THR A 111 2.07 6.27 -7.66
N LEU A 112 1.15 5.78 -6.82
CA LEU A 112 0.47 6.58 -5.81
C LEU A 112 1.43 7.11 -4.75
N ARG A 113 2.39 6.29 -4.28
CA ARG A 113 3.44 6.73 -3.37
C ARG A 113 4.27 7.86 -3.96
N THR A 114 4.65 7.74 -5.23
CA THR A 114 5.42 8.76 -5.95
C THR A 114 4.62 10.06 -6.10
N TYR A 115 3.35 9.96 -6.45
CA TYR A 115 2.44 11.11 -6.54
C TYR A 115 2.31 11.83 -5.18
N LEU A 116 2.07 11.07 -4.11
CA LEU A 116 1.97 11.61 -2.74
C LEU A 116 3.27 12.29 -2.31
N ALA A 117 4.43 11.68 -2.55
CA ALA A 117 5.73 12.27 -2.23
C ALA A 117 5.94 13.60 -2.97
N THR A 118 5.57 13.64 -4.26
CA THR A 118 5.68 14.86 -5.09
C THR A 118 4.73 15.95 -4.57
N TYR A 119 3.47 15.61 -4.27
CA TYR A 119 2.49 16.54 -3.73
C TYR A 119 2.91 17.13 -2.37
N LEU A 120 3.43 16.29 -1.46
CA LEU A 120 3.93 16.77 -0.18
C LEU A 120 5.14 17.69 -0.34
N ARG A 121 6.01 17.42 -1.32
CA ARG A 121 7.16 18.28 -1.65
C ARG A 121 6.72 19.64 -2.21
N THR A 122 5.72 19.68 -3.08
CA THR A 122 5.23 20.96 -3.61
C THR A 122 4.55 21.79 -2.53
N MET A 123 3.73 21.17 -1.67
CA MET A 123 3.06 21.85 -0.54
C MET A 123 4.06 22.41 0.49
N THR A 124 5.13 21.69 0.80
CA THR A 124 6.15 22.17 1.74
C THR A 124 6.98 23.33 1.15
N GLN A 125 7.25 23.30 -0.16
CA GLN A 125 7.94 24.38 -0.86
C GLN A 125 7.11 25.67 -0.96
N THR A 126 5.80 25.57 -1.23
CA THR A 126 4.91 26.76 -1.27
C THR A 126 4.78 27.42 0.10
N VAL A 127 4.65 26.67 1.19
CA VAL A 127 4.59 27.23 2.55
C VAL A 127 5.90 27.91 2.95
N THR A 128 7.05 27.36 2.55
CA THR A 128 8.37 27.95 2.85
C THR A 128 8.59 29.26 2.08
N SER A 129 8.09 29.37 0.84
CA SER A 129 8.25 30.57 0.01
C SER A 129 7.27 31.69 0.38
N VAL A 130 6.07 31.38 0.88
CA VAL A 130 5.11 32.41 1.35
C VAL A 130 5.56 33.03 2.70
N THR A 131 6.34 32.33 3.51
CA THR A 131 6.80 32.83 4.82
C THR A 131 8.02 33.77 4.72
N GLN A 132 8.67 33.90 3.56
CA GLN A 132 9.85 34.76 3.37
C GLN A 132 9.57 36.11 2.68
N THR A 133 8.32 36.43 2.32
CA THR A 133 7.99 37.80 1.87
C THR A 133 7.84 38.74 3.06
N GLN A 134 8.78 39.68 3.19
CA GLN A 134 8.77 40.84 4.10
C GLN A 134 7.41 41.59 4.11
N PRO A 135 7.04 42.23 5.24
CA PRO A 135 5.78 42.96 5.37
C PRO A 135 5.77 44.19 4.47
N GLN A 136 4.96 44.16 3.42
CA GLN A 136 4.59 45.37 2.66
C GLN A 136 3.60 46.18 3.52
N GLN A 137 3.96 47.43 3.79
CA GLN A 137 3.13 48.35 4.56
C GLN A 137 1.83 48.64 3.80
N TYR A 138 0.71 48.30 4.41
CA TYR A 138 -0.61 48.66 3.91
C TYR A 138 -0.89 50.13 4.21
N GLN A 139 -0.82 50.99 3.19
CA GLN A 139 -1.42 52.31 3.26
C GLN A 139 -2.93 52.17 3.07
N THR A 140 -3.68 52.57 4.09
CA THR A 140 -5.13 52.74 4.04
C THR A 140 -5.47 53.96 3.17
N THR A 141 -6.00 53.73 1.98
CA THR A 141 -6.80 54.74 1.28
C THR A 141 -8.24 54.25 1.20
N SER A 142 -9.14 55.13 1.65
CA SER A 142 -10.59 54.93 1.61
C SER A 142 -11.08 54.75 0.16
N PRO A 143 -12.07 53.89 -0.08
CA PRO A 143 -12.64 53.75 -1.42
C PRO A 143 -13.53 54.95 -1.78
N PRO A 144 -13.46 55.48 -3.03
CA PRO A 144 -14.49 56.38 -3.52
C PRO A 144 -15.74 55.57 -3.92
N SER A 145 -16.89 56.01 -3.44
CA SER A 145 -18.21 55.53 -3.86
C SER A 145 -18.53 56.05 -5.27
N VAL A 146 -18.83 55.15 -6.20
CA VAL A 146 -19.48 55.50 -7.46
C VAL A 146 -20.59 54.49 -7.74
N SER A 147 -21.81 55.00 -7.77
CA SER A 147 -23.02 54.33 -8.24
C SER A 147 -22.98 54.19 -9.76
N ALA A 148 -23.28 53.00 -10.28
CA ALA A 148 -23.69 52.83 -11.67
C ALA A 148 -24.66 51.66 -11.80
N GLN A 149 -25.91 51.99 -12.13
CA GLN A 149 -26.90 51.07 -12.68
C GLN A 149 -26.52 50.71 -14.13
N GLY A 150 -26.69 49.44 -14.53
CA GLY A 150 -26.48 49.01 -15.91
C GLY A 150 -26.81 47.53 -16.13
N THR A 151 -28.04 47.30 -16.61
CA THR A 151 -28.54 46.20 -17.48
C THR A 151 -27.91 44.79 -17.44
N ALA A 152 -28.76 43.81 -17.15
CA ALA A 152 -28.54 42.37 -17.32
C ALA A 152 -28.42 41.93 -18.79
N PRO A 153 -27.67 40.84 -19.03
CA PRO A 153 -28.19 39.74 -19.85
C PRO A 153 -28.40 38.49 -19.00
N GLN A 154 -29.59 37.88 -19.16
CA GLN A 154 -29.97 36.61 -18.53
C GLN A 154 -29.01 35.49 -18.96
N SER A 155 -28.20 34.99 -18.04
CA SER A 155 -27.53 33.70 -18.18
C SER A 155 -28.52 32.59 -17.83
N VAL A 156 -28.78 31.70 -18.77
CA VAL A 156 -29.53 30.46 -18.59
C VAL A 156 -29.01 29.73 -17.35
N GLN A 157 -29.78 29.71 -16.27
CA GLN A 157 -29.51 28.84 -15.14
C GLN A 157 -29.86 27.42 -15.59
N THR A 158 -28.87 26.65 -16.07
CA THR A 158 -28.93 25.19 -15.93
C THR A 158 -28.86 24.91 -14.43
N GLN A 159 -30.03 24.78 -13.81
CA GLN A 159 -30.16 24.33 -12.44
C GLN A 159 -29.50 22.94 -12.39
N PRO A 160 -28.37 22.75 -11.69
CA PRO A 160 -27.80 21.42 -11.56
C PRO A 160 -28.81 20.57 -10.78
N SER A 161 -29.25 19.47 -11.38
CA SER A 161 -30.04 18.46 -10.69
C SER A 161 -29.33 18.09 -9.38
N PRO A 162 -30.06 17.95 -8.25
CA PRO A 162 -29.43 17.59 -7.00
C PRO A 162 -28.64 16.28 -7.17
N PRO A 163 -27.42 16.18 -6.61
CA PRO A 163 -26.62 14.97 -6.71
C PRO A 163 -27.43 13.78 -6.19
N SER A 164 -27.69 12.83 -7.07
CA SER A 164 -28.39 11.61 -6.71
C SER A 164 -27.39 10.60 -6.16
N PHE A 165 -27.81 9.78 -5.20
CA PHE A 165 -26.94 8.78 -4.57
C PHE A 165 -27.60 7.41 -4.59
N ARG A 166 -26.81 6.37 -4.89
CA ARG A 166 -27.19 4.96 -4.73
C ARG A 166 -26.57 4.39 -3.46
N LYS A 167 -27.34 3.69 -2.65
CA LYS A 167 -26.82 2.96 -1.48
C LYS A 167 -26.09 1.68 -1.92
N HIS A 168 -24.93 1.42 -1.34
CA HIS A 168 -24.15 0.20 -1.53
C HIS A 168 -23.70 -0.35 -0.18
N THR A 169 -23.92 -1.65 0.07
CA THR A 169 -23.48 -2.33 1.29
C THR A 169 -22.17 -3.06 1.04
N ILE A 170 -21.14 -2.71 1.81
CA ILE A 170 -19.78 -3.23 1.70
C ILE A 170 -19.78 -4.73 1.99
N ARG A 171 -19.24 -5.52 1.07
CA ARG A 171 -19.03 -6.96 1.22
C ARG A 171 -17.60 -7.27 1.66
N GLN A 172 -17.40 -8.50 2.14
CA GLN A 172 -16.08 -8.97 2.53
C GLN A 172 -15.09 -8.82 1.37
N GLY A 173 -13.96 -8.15 1.64
CA GLY A 173 -12.92 -7.90 0.65
C GLY A 173 -13.15 -6.69 -0.27
N GLU A 174 -14.29 -6.00 -0.21
CA GLU A 174 -14.48 -4.75 -0.94
C GLU A 174 -13.73 -3.59 -0.25
N THR A 175 -13.10 -2.74 -1.06
CA THR A 175 -12.49 -1.47 -0.64
C THR A 175 -13.20 -0.32 -1.33
N LEU A 176 -13.06 0.93 -0.83
CA LEU A 176 -13.60 2.12 -1.53
C LEU A 176 -13.13 2.18 -2.99
N TYR A 177 -11.92 1.69 -3.29
CA TYR A 177 -11.39 1.62 -4.64
C TYR A 177 -12.18 0.63 -5.52
N ILE A 178 -12.41 -0.60 -5.05
CA ILE A 178 -13.17 -1.62 -5.79
C ILE A 178 -14.60 -1.11 -6.04
N ILE A 179 -15.20 -0.45 -5.06
CA ILE A 179 -16.55 0.12 -5.15
C ILE A 179 -16.57 1.29 -6.14
N ALA A 180 -15.62 2.23 -6.04
CA ALA A 180 -15.50 3.35 -6.96
C ALA A 180 -15.35 2.88 -8.42
N LYS A 181 -14.49 1.88 -8.65
CA LYS A 181 -14.30 1.25 -9.97
C LYS A 181 -15.57 0.59 -10.49
N LYS A 182 -16.27 -0.17 -9.64
CA LYS A 182 -17.54 -0.84 -9.97
C LYS A 182 -18.61 0.14 -10.45
N TYR A 183 -18.71 1.30 -9.80
CA TYR A 183 -19.69 2.33 -10.12
C TYR A 183 -19.16 3.43 -11.06
N ARG A 184 -17.93 3.28 -11.56
CA ARG A 184 -17.26 4.26 -12.44
C ARG A 184 -17.23 5.68 -11.86
N VAL A 185 -17.08 5.79 -10.55
CA VAL A 185 -16.89 7.06 -9.83
C VAL A 185 -15.46 7.16 -9.32
N SER A 186 -15.01 8.36 -8.98
CA SER A 186 -13.73 8.54 -8.30
C SER A 186 -13.85 8.20 -6.81
N VAL A 187 -12.75 7.73 -6.21
CA VAL A 187 -12.69 7.51 -4.75
C VAL A 187 -12.92 8.81 -3.98
N ASP A 188 -12.44 9.94 -4.52
CA ASP A 188 -12.68 11.27 -3.95
C ASP A 188 -14.18 11.63 -3.93
N ALA A 189 -14.91 11.36 -5.02
CA ALA A 189 -16.35 11.57 -5.06
C ALA A 189 -17.09 10.65 -4.07
N LEU A 190 -16.62 9.42 -3.90
CA LEU A 190 -17.16 8.47 -2.92
C LEU A 190 -16.90 8.95 -1.48
N LEU A 191 -15.73 9.53 -1.18
CA LEU A 191 -15.42 10.10 0.14
C LEU A 191 -16.23 11.35 0.44
N LYS A 192 -16.39 12.24 -0.54
CA LYS A 192 -17.24 13.44 -0.41
C LYS A 192 -18.70 13.09 -0.15
N ALA A 193 -19.19 12.01 -0.74
CA ALA A 193 -20.55 11.50 -0.51
C ALA A 193 -20.74 10.83 0.86
N ASN A 194 -19.65 10.50 1.55
CA ASN A 194 -19.67 9.82 2.85
C ASN A 194 -18.73 10.51 3.85
N PRO A 195 -19.06 11.74 4.30
CA PRO A 195 -18.25 12.43 5.30
C PRO A 195 -18.08 11.57 6.56
N GLY A 196 -16.84 11.37 6.99
CA GLY A 196 -16.51 10.59 8.20
C GLY A 196 -16.22 9.11 7.95
N ILE A 197 -16.29 8.61 6.72
CA ILE A 197 -15.83 7.24 6.42
C ILE A 197 -14.30 7.18 6.38
N ASP A 198 -13.72 6.25 7.14
CA ASP A 198 -12.28 5.97 7.11
C ASP A 198 -12.00 4.77 6.19
N PRO A 199 -11.27 4.95 5.07
CA PRO A 199 -10.90 3.86 4.16
C PRO A 199 -10.17 2.70 4.82
N ARG A 200 -9.51 2.92 5.96
CA ARG A 200 -8.76 1.90 6.71
C ARG A 200 -9.61 1.15 7.73
N LYS A 201 -10.84 1.59 7.98
CA LYS A 201 -11.75 1.02 8.99
C LYS A 201 -13.12 0.65 8.39
N LEU A 202 -13.15 0.34 7.10
CA LEU A 202 -14.38 -0.15 6.47
C LEU A 202 -14.85 -1.45 7.12
N GLN A 203 -16.13 -1.50 7.44
CA GLN A 203 -16.75 -2.69 8.03
C GLN A 203 -17.61 -3.42 7.00
N VAL A 204 -17.54 -4.75 7.01
CA VAL A 204 -18.46 -5.58 6.21
C VAL A 204 -19.89 -5.35 6.71
N GLY A 205 -20.82 -5.12 5.79
CA GLY A 205 -22.20 -4.76 6.11
C GLY A 205 -22.46 -3.26 6.26
N GLN A 206 -21.42 -2.42 6.26
CA GLN A 206 -21.59 -0.96 6.29
C GLN A 206 -22.17 -0.46 4.96
N THR A 207 -23.22 0.36 5.03
CA THR A 207 -23.83 0.99 3.84
C THR A 207 -23.21 2.36 3.58
N ILE A 208 -22.84 2.61 2.32
CA ILE A 208 -22.27 3.87 1.85
C ILE A 208 -23.09 4.45 0.68
N ASN A 209 -23.04 5.76 0.51
CA ASN A 209 -23.64 6.50 -0.59
C ASN A 209 -22.68 6.56 -1.77
N VAL A 210 -23.09 6.07 -2.93
CA VAL A 210 -22.34 6.16 -4.18
C VAL A 210 -22.98 7.27 -5.03
N PRO A 211 -22.24 8.32 -5.42
CA PRO A 211 -22.76 9.33 -6.33
C PRO A 211 -23.23 8.70 -7.64
N THR A 212 -24.42 9.06 -8.10
CA THR A 212 -24.87 8.80 -9.46
C THR A 212 -24.77 10.11 -10.23
N GLN A 213 -24.10 10.06 -11.39
CA GLN A 213 -24.14 11.16 -12.37
C GLN A 213 -25.57 11.36 -12.86
#